data_AF-A0A5K3G4U1-F1
#
_entry.id   AF-A0A5K3G4U1-F1
#
_cell.length_a   1.000
_cell.length_b   1.000
_cell.length_c   1.000
_cell.angle_alpha   90.00
_cell.angle_beta   90.00
_cell.angle_gamma   90.00
#
_symmetry.space_group_name_H-M   'P 1'
#
loop_
_entity.id
_entity.type
_entity.pdbx_description
1 polymer ?
#
loop_
_entity_poly.entity_id
_entity_poly.type
_entity_poly.pdbx_seq_one_letter_code
_entity_poly.pdbx_strand_id
1 'polypeptide(L)'
;MLELRETNITLEQLEANWFSFESAKRVYASYLHLDDDRNGMLSRQELSGYNNGTLTDAFLDRVFQECLTYEGEMDYKAYLDFVLAMENRHEPQAIIFLFRILDLGGQGRLCSRTLEYFFSAVEERLGPSPDVPRSCDVLNEIFDMVKPRHPDYITLDDLLRSGKGDTVLSILFDIQAFFMYENREALAAGAGGETVI
;
A
#
# COMPACT_ATOMS: atom_id res chain seq x y z
N MET A 1 27.42 -31.64 -15.67
CA MET A 1 27.37 -30.17 -15.55
C MET A 1 25.92 -29.81 -15.80
N LEU A 2 25.16 -29.48 -14.76
CA LEU A 2 23.75 -29.11 -14.90
C LEU A 2 23.70 -27.72 -15.54
N GLU A 3 23.50 -27.66 -16.86
CA GLU A 3 23.08 -26.44 -17.50
C GLU A 3 21.61 -26.21 -17.15
N LEU A 4 21.35 -25.48 -16.06
CA LEU A 4 20.07 -24.82 -15.80
C LEU A 4 19.92 -23.66 -16.79
N ARG A 5 19.77 -23.97 -18.08
CA ARG A 5 19.24 -23.01 -19.04
C ARG A 5 17.74 -23.26 -19.09
N GLU A 6 17.00 -22.46 -18.34
CA GLU A 6 15.56 -22.35 -18.48
C GLU A 6 15.26 -21.77 -19.87
N THR A 7 14.99 -22.65 -20.81
CA THR A 7 14.63 -22.32 -22.18
C THR A 7 13.20 -21.83 -22.20
N ASN A 8 13.05 -20.51 -22.44
CA ASN A 8 11.82 -19.74 -22.70
C ASN A 8 11.08 -19.18 -21.46
N ILE A 9 11.75 -18.42 -20.60
CA ILE A 9 11.08 -17.51 -19.66
C ILE A 9 10.79 -16.19 -20.38
N THR A 10 9.54 -15.73 -20.32
CA THR A 10 9.15 -14.43 -20.92
C THR A 10 9.58 -13.26 -20.03
N LEU A 11 9.66 -12.05 -20.61
CA LEU A 11 9.97 -10.85 -19.83
C LEU A 11 8.95 -10.63 -18.70
N GLU A 12 7.65 -10.84 -18.98
CA GLU A 12 6.58 -10.74 -17.98
C GLU A 12 6.77 -11.71 -16.81
N GLN A 13 7.23 -12.94 -17.08
CA GLN A 13 7.52 -13.92 -16.03
C GLN A 13 8.74 -13.53 -15.20
N LEU A 14 9.75 -12.90 -15.82
CA LEU A 14 10.91 -12.36 -15.11
C LEU A 14 10.51 -11.15 -14.25
N GLU A 15 9.68 -10.25 -14.77
CA GLU A 15 9.18 -9.08 -14.03
C GLU A 15 8.25 -9.46 -12.87
N ALA A 16 7.50 -10.57 -12.99
CA ALA A 16 6.69 -11.11 -11.91
C ALA A 16 7.53 -11.85 -10.84
N ASN A 17 8.71 -12.35 -11.21
CA ASN A 17 9.60 -13.02 -10.27
C ASN A 17 10.48 -12.00 -9.56
N TRP A 18 10.22 -11.74 -8.28
CA TRP A 18 11.04 -10.83 -7.49
C TRP A 18 12.52 -11.26 -7.41
N PHE A 19 12.83 -12.54 -7.50
CA PHE A 19 14.22 -13.04 -7.48
C PHE A 19 14.95 -12.89 -8.83
N SER A 20 14.31 -12.34 -9.87
CA SER A 20 14.94 -12.11 -11.16
C SER A 20 15.89 -10.91 -11.15
N PHE A 21 16.80 -10.90 -12.13
CA PHE A 21 17.67 -9.75 -12.36
C PHE A 21 16.87 -8.53 -12.82
N GLU A 22 15.81 -8.75 -13.59
CA GLU A 22 14.90 -7.74 -14.11
C GLU A 22 14.18 -6.99 -12.98
N SER A 23 13.64 -7.72 -11.99
CA SER A 23 13.00 -7.15 -10.81
C SER A 23 13.99 -6.36 -9.95
N ALA A 24 15.18 -6.91 -9.71
CA ALA A 24 16.23 -6.20 -8.98
C ALA A 24 16.64 -4.89 -9.68
N LYS A 25 16.79 -4.93 -11.01
CA LYS A 25 17.11 -3.75 -11.82
C LYS A 25 15.99 -2.72 -11.79
N ARG A 26 14.73 -3.14 -11.88
CA ARG A 26 13.54 -2.27 -11.83
C ARG A 26 13.49 -1.48 -10.53
N VAL A 27 13.64 -2.16 -9.40
CA VAL A 27 13.52 -1.50 -8.08
C VAL A 27 14.72 -0.61 -7.79
N TYR A 28 15.93 -1.01 -8.18
CA TYR A 28 17.09 -0.14 -8.07
C TYR A 28 16.98 1.09 -8.99
N ALA A 29 16.47 0.94 -10.20
CA ALA A 29 16.23 2.08 -11.10
C ALA A 29 15.17 3.03 -10.53
N SER A 30 14.11 2.50 -9.92
CA SER A 30 13.10 3.30 -9.22
C SER A 30 13.70 4.08 -8.05
N TYR A 31 14.58 3.47 -7.27
CA TYR A 31 15.29 4.15 -6.18
C TYR A 31 16.13 5.33 -6.69
N LEU A 32 16.96 5.09 -7.71
CA LEU A 32 17.78 6.14 -8.33
C LEU A 32 16.98 7.24 -9.01
N HIS A 33 15.74 6.95 -9.41
CA HIS A 33 14.86 7.96 -10.00
C HIS A 33 14.27 8.88 -8.92
N LEU A 34 14.06 8.36 -7.71
CA LEU A 34 13.54 9.14 -6.58
C LEU A 34 14.64 9.96 -5.91
N ASP A 35 15.87 9.46 -5.84
CA ASP A 35 17.06 10.14 -5.28
C ASP A 35 17.51 11.29 -6.21
N ASP A 36 16.91 12.47 -6.02
CA ASP A 36 17.08 13.65 -6.89
C ASP A 36 18.42 14.34 -6.61
N ASP A 37 18.79 14.43 -5.33
CA ASP A 37 20.05 15.06 -4.91
C ASP A 37 21.27 14.13 -5.07
N ARG A 38 21.04 12.83 -5.31
CA ARG A 38 22.03 11.77 -5.53
C ARG A 38 22.93 11.55 -4.34
N ASN A 39 22.41 11.75 -3.12
CA ASN A 39 23.13 11.51 -1.89
C ASN A 39 23.17 10.01 -1.51
N GLY A 40 22.37 9.18 -2.18
CA GLY A 40 22.30 7.74 -1.98
C GLY A 40 21.30 7.29 -0.90
N MET A 41 20.49 8.21 -0.37
CA MET A 41 19.35 7.99 0.53
C MET A 41 18.11 8.66 -0.06
N LEU A 42 16.93 8.40 0.53
CA LEU A 42 15.69 9.03 0.13
C LEU A 42 15.10 9.84 1.28
N SER A 43 14.95 11.14 1.05
CA SER A 43 14.14 12.00 1.91
C SER A 43 12.65 11.66 1.80
N ARG A 44 11.87 12.13 2.79
CA ARG A 44 10.40 12.03 2.77
C ARG A 44 9.77 12.71 1.56
N GLN A 45 10.39 13.80 1.08
CA GLN A 45 9.92 14.51 -0.11
C GLN A 45 10.18 13.71 -1.38
N GLU A 46 11.33 13.06 -1.50
CA GLU A 46 11.65 12.22 -2.65
C GLU A 46 10.77 10.97 -2.70
N LEU A 47 10.57 10.28 -1.57
CA LEU A 47 9.68 9.11 -1.52
C LEU A 47 8.22 9.45 -1.87
N SER A 48 7.80 10.71 -1.71
CA SER A 48 6.47 11.16 -2.13
C SER A 48 6.23 11.02 -3.64
N GLY A 49 7.28 10.87 -4.46
CA GLY A 49 7.18 10.58 -5.88
C GLY A 49 6.86 9.12 -6.20
N TYR A 50 6.94 8.21 -5.22
CA TYR A 50 6.65 6.79 -5.40
C TYR A 50 5.21 6.58 -5.90
N ASN A 51 5.04 5.65 -6.85
CA ASN A 51 3.76 5.39 -7.53
C ASN A 51 3.04 6.66 -8.00
N ASN A 52 3.77 7.58 -8.65
CA ASN A 52 3.22 8.85 -9.15
C ASN A 52 2.60 9.73 -8.05
N GLY A 53 3.05 9.56 -6.80
CA GLY A 53 2.58 10.31 -5.65
C GLY A 53 1.13 10.03 -5.25
N THR A 54 0.66 8.79 -5.42
CA THR A 54 -0.68 8.40 -4.96
C THR A 54 -0.77 8.23 -3.44
N LEU A 55 0.35 8.21 -2.71
CA LEU A 55 0.37 8.03 -1.27
C LEU A 55 0.07 9.33 -0.53
N THR A 56 -0.63 9.24 0.60
CA THR A 56 -0.95 10.42 1.44
C THR A 56 0.23 10.85 2.29
N ASP A 57 0.31 12.15 2.57
CA ASP A 57 1.32 12.74 3.44
C ASP A 57 1.32 12.11 4.85
N ALA A 58 0.14 11.88 5.43
CA ALA A 58 -0.01 11.25 6.73
C ALA A 58 0.61 9.83 6.79
N PHE A 59 0.50 9.06 5.70
CA PHE A 59 1.13 7.75 5.62
C PHE A 59 2.64 7.83 5.45
N LEU A 60 3.13 8.71 4.58
CA LEU A 60 4.56 8.92 4.37
C LEU A 60 5.26 9.38 5.66
N ASP A 61 4.64 10.27 6.42
CA ASP A 61 5.16 10.70 7.72
C ASP A 61 5.32 9.52 8.68
N ARG A 62 4.35 8.60 8.69
CA ARG A 62 4.41 7.38 9.50
C ARG A 62 5.45 6.39 9.01
N VAL A 63 5.66 6.26 7.70
CA VAL A 63 6.75 5.47 7.14
C VAL A 63 8.10 5.93 7.66
N PHE A 64 8.37 7.25 7.67
CA PHE A 64 9.64 7.79 8.17
C PHE A 64 9.78 7.77 9.70
N GLN A 65 8.67 7.64 10.43
CA GLN A 65 8.69 7.47 11.89
C GLN A 65 8.93 6.01 12.32
N GLU A 66 8.44 5.04 11.54
CA GLU A 66 8.47 3.62 11.91
C GLU A 66 9.58 2.82 11.22
N CYS A 67 10.05 3.27 10.05
CA CYS A 67 11.18 2.66 9.37
C CYS A 67 12.51 3.22 9.88
N LEU A 68 13.58 2.44 9.68
CA LEU A 68 14.93 2.89 9.98
C LEU A 68 15.30 4.05 9.04
N THR A 69 15.69 5.18 9.63
CA THR A 69 16.15 6.36 8.92
C THR A 69 17.45 6.86 9.52
N TYR A 70 18.26 7.54 8.69
CA TYR A 70 19.51 8.19 9.08
C TYR A 70 19.37 9.67 8.76
N GLU A 71 19.43 10.51 9.80
CA GLU A 71 19.25 11.97 9.65
C GLU A 71 17.93 12.37 8.94
N GLY A 72 16.90 11.53 9.04
CA GLY A 72 15.59 11.75 8.41
C GLY A 72 15.46 11.17 7.01
N GLU A 73 16.47 10.46 6.51
CA GLU A 73 16.48 9.85 5.18
C GLU A 73 16.49 8.32 5.25
N MET A 74 15.89 7.69 4.25
CA MET A 74 15.71 6.24 4.14
C MET A 74 16.81 5.63 3.27
N ASP A 75 17.45 4.57 3.75
CA ASP A 75 18.43 3.84 2.95
C ASP A 75 17.76 2.87 1.93
N TYR A 76 18.56 2.35 1.00
CA TYR A 76 18.06 1.41 -0.01
C TYR A 76 17.42 0.15 0.58
N LYS A 77 17.89 -0.32 1.74
CA LYS A 77 17.34 -1.52 2.37
C LYS A 77 15.94 -1.26 2.93
N ALA A 78 15.74 -0.16 3.64
CA ALA A 78 14.45 0.25 4.15
C ALA A 78 13.47 0.52 3.00
N TYR A 79 13.95 1.13 1.91
CA TYR A 79 13.16 1.30 0.68
C TYR A 79 12.76 -0.06 0.07
N LEU A 80 13.66 -1.03 0.02
CA LEU A 80 13.35 -2.37 -0.51
C LEU A 80 12.29 -3.07 0.35
N ASP A 81 12.41 -3.01 1.68
CA ASP A 81 11.42 -3.57 2.59
C ASP A 81 10.04 -2.89 2.39
N PHE A 82 10.03 -1.57 2.15
CA PHE A 82 8.83 -0.81 1.82
C PHE A 82 8.21 -1.24 0.47
N VAL A 83 8.99 -1.30 -0.62
CA VAL A 83 8.50 -1.70 -1.94
C VAL A 83 7.96 -3.12 -1.93
N LEU A 84 8.64 -4.05 -1.25
CA LEU A 84 8.18 -5.44 -1.12
C LEU A 84 6.81 -5.52 -0.44
N ALA A 85 6.59 -4.75 0.63
CA ALA A 85 5.29 -4.68 1.29
C ALA A 85 4.22 -4.04 0.38
N MET A 86 4.59 -2.98 -0.34
CA MET A 86 3.66 -2.23 -1.20
C MET A 86 3.24 -2.96 -2.47
N GLU A 87 4.09 -3.83 -3.03
CA GLU A 87 3.77 -4.64 -4.21
C GLU A 87 3.04 -5.95 -3.84
N ASN A 88 3.21 -6.43 -2.61
CA ASN A 88 2.64 -7.71 -2.15
C ASN A 88 1.66 -7.52 -0.99
N ARG A 89 0.81 -6.48 -1.04
CA ARG A 89 -0.07 -6.08 0.08
C ARG A 89 -1.02 -7.19 0.59
N HIS A 90 -1.30 -8.18 -0.25
CA HIS A 90 -2.13 -9.35 0.09
C HIS A 90 -1.40 -10.37 0.96
N GLU A 91 -0.06 -10.35 1.01
CA GLU A 91 0.72 -11.26 1.83
C GLU A 91 0.65 -10.87 3.32
N PRO A 92 0.60 -11.85 4.25
CA PRO A 92 0.54 -11.58 5.68
C PRO A 92 1.66 -10.66 6.19
N GLN A 93 2.87 -10.81 5.66
CA GLN A 93 4.04 -10.01 6.04
C GLN A 93 3.87 -8.54 5.65
N ALA A 94 3.26 -8.27 4.49
CA ALA A 94 2.94 -6.91 4.07
C ALA A 94 1.85 -6.29 4.95
N ILE A 95 0.81 -7.07 5.28
CA ILE A 95 -0.25 -6.63 6.21
C ILE A 95 0.34 -6.27 7.58
N ILE A 96 1.26 -7.10 8.11
CA ILE A 96 1.97 -6.82 9.38
C ILE A 96 2.77 -5.52 9.28
N PHE A 97 3.53 -5.34 8.20
CA PHE A 97 4.32 -4.14 7.97
C PHE A 97 3.45 -2.89 7.93
N LEU A 98 2.40 -2.89 7.10
CA LEU A 98 1.49 -1.76 6.93
C LEU A 98 0.67 -1.47 8.19
N PHE A 99 0.24 -2.51 8.91
CA PHE A 99 -0.43 -2.35 10.20
C PHE A 99 0.45 -1.57 11.19
N ARG A 100 1.75 -1.89 11.28
CA ARG A 100 2.68 -1.16 12.16
C ARG A 100 2.78 0.32 11.78
N ILE A 101 2.79 0.65 10.49
CA ILE A 101 2.80 2.05 10.02
C ILE A 101 1.54 2.79 10.51
N LEU A 102 0.38 2.13 10.39
CA LEU A 102 -0.92 2.72 10.71
C LEU A 102 -1.27 2.70 12.22
N ASP A 103 -0.60 1.87 13.03
CA ASP A 103 -0.83 1.78 14.48
C ASP A 103 -0.23 2.97 15.24
N LEU A 104 -0.99 4.08 15.26
CA LEU A 104 -0.61 5.31 15.95
C LEU A 104 -0.35 5.06 17.45
N GLY A 105 0.91 5.18 17.84
CA GLY A 105 1.35 4.98 19.22
C GLY A 105 1.58 3.52 19.62
N GLY A 106 1.58 2.58 18.68
CA GLY A 106 1.99 1.19 18.92
C GLY A 106 1.08 0.43 19.90
N GLN A 107 -0.23 0.69 19.85
CA GLN A 107 -1.20 0.12 20.79
C GLN A 107 -1.68 -1.28 20.37
N GLY A 108 -1.29 -1.73 19.17
CA GLY A 108 -1.72 -2.96 18.54
C GLY A 108 -3.15 -2.90 18.03
N ARG A 109 -3.71 -1.69 17.82
CA ARG A 109 -5.15 -1.48 17.55
C ARG A 109 -5.40 -0.26 16.67
N LEU A 110 -6.24 -0.42 15.64
CA LEU A 110 -6.76 0.67 14.82
C LEU A 110 -8.19 0.99 15.25
N CYS A 111 -8.38 2.09 15.97
CA CYS A 111 -9.71 2.58 16.35
C CYS A 111 -10.26 3.57 15.33
N SER A 112 -11.54 3.96 15.45
CA SER A 112 -12.19 4.90 14.52
C SER A 112 -11.40 6.20 14.34
N ARG A 113 -10.81 6.75 15.41
CA ARG A 113 -9.98 7.96 15.33
C ARG A 113 -8.72 7.74 14.48
N THR A 114 -8.08 6.59 14.59
CA THR A 114 -6.91 6.25 13.78
C THR A 114 -7.29 6.14 12.31
N LEU A 115 -8.41 5.47 12.02
CA LEU A 115 -8.91 5.33 10.64
C LEU A 115 -9.32 6.69 10.05
N GLU A 116 -10.02 7.52 10.82
CA GLU A 116 -10.39 8.90 10.45
C GLU A 116 -9.15 9.74 10.11
N TYR A 117 -8.10 9.68 10.93
CA TYR A 117 -6.87 10.44 10.70
C TYR A 117 -6.25 10.16 9.32
N PHE A 118 -6.10 8.88 8.97
CA PHE A 118 -5.53 8.52 7.66
C PHE A 118 -6.50 8.81 6.52
N PHE A 119 -7.79 8.50 6.70
CA PHE A 119 -8.79 8.71 5.67
C PHE A 119 -8.98 10.21 5.36
N SER A 120 -8.92 11.10 6.35
CA SER A 120 -8.98 12.54 6.09
C SER A 120 -7.84 13.04 5.20
N ALA A 121 -6.66 12.42 5.25
CA ALA A 121 -5.57 12.73 4.32
C ALA A 121 -5.85 12.24 2.89
N VAL A 122 -6.64 11.17 2.73
CA VAL A 122 -7.16 10.71 1.43
C VAL A 122 -8.19 11.71 0.91
N GLU A 123 -9.15 12.11 1.74
CA GLU A 123 -10.18 13.11 1.41
C GLU A 123 -9.56 14.44 0.96
N GLU A 124 -8.52 14.92 1.66
CA GLU A 124 -7.81 16.16 1.31
C GLU A 124 -7.20 16.10 -0.10
N ARG A 125 -6.62 14.95 -0.48
CA ARG A 125 -6.03 14.74 -1.81
C ARG A 125 -7.08 14.60 -2.91
N LEU A 126 -8.25 14.04 -2.60
CA LEU A 126 -9.38 13.92 -3.54
C LEU A 126 -10.02 15.28 -3.83
N GLY A 127 -9.98 16.20 -2.87
CA GLY A 127 -10.62 17.50 -2.95
C GLY A 127 -12.15 17.42 -2.84
N PRO A 128 -12.84 18.57 -2.83
CA PRO A 128 -14.29 18.60 -2.68
C PRO A 128 -14.98 18.07 -3.95
N SER A 129 -15.63 16.92 -3.85
CA SER A 129 -16.47 16.36 -4.90
C SER A 129 -17.74 15.76 -4.28
N PRO A 130 -18.93 15.93 -4.92
CA PRO A 130 -20.16 15.29 -4.46
C PRO A 130 -20.10 13.75 -4.50
N ASP A 131 -19.14 13.19 -5.25
CA ASP A 131 -18.97 11.74 -5.42
C ASP A 131 -18.04 11.11 -4.36
N VAL A 132 -17.44 11.91 -3.47
CA VAL A 132 -16.61 11.38 -2.37
C VAL A 132 -17.52 10.94 -1.23
N PRO A 133 -17.47 9.67 -0.80
CA PRO A 133 -18.27 9.18 0.32
C PRO A 133 -17.85 9.88 1.62
N ARG A 134 -18.79 9.99 2.56
CA ARG A 134 -18.48 10.55 3.87
C ARG A 134 -17.56 9.58 4.62
N SER A 135 -16.56 10.12 5.32
CA SER A 135 -15.67 9.34 6.18
C SER A 135 -16.38 8.35 7.09
N CYS A 136 -17.51 8.73 7.69
CA CYS A 136 -18.30 7.82 8.54
C CYS A 136 -18.83 6.58 7.80
N ASP A 137 -19.19 6.73 6.53
CA ASP A 137 -19.73 5.64 5.71
C ASP A 137 -18.60 4.66 5.37
N VAL A 138 -17.44 5.17 4.93
CA VAL A 138 -16.23 4.36 4.65
C VAL A 138 -15.74 3.63 5.90
N LEU A 139 -15.72 4.29 7.06
CA LEU A 139 -15.33 3.64 8.30
C LEU A 139 -16.26 2.50 8.70
N ASN A 140 -17.58 2.71 8.59
CA ASN A 140 -18.55 1.65 8.85
C ASN A 140 -18.32 0.45 7.91
N GLU A 141 -18.08 0.70 6.62
CA GLU A 141 -17.73 -0.37 5.68
C GLU A 141 -16.46 -1.11 6.08
N ILE A 142 -15.42 -0.41 6.56
CA ILE A 142 -14.20 -1.05 7.08
C ILE A 142 -14.52 -1.99 8.24
N PHE A 143 -15.31 -1.55 9.22
CA PHE A 143 -15.71 -2.39 10.34
C PHE A 143 -16.57 -3.58 9.91
N ASP A 144 -17.47 -3.39 8.94
CA ASP A 144 -18.31 -4.44 8.37
C ASP A 144 -17.53 -5.47 7.54
N MET A 145 -16.48 -5.03 6.83
CA MET A 145 -15.57 -5.90 6.10
C MET A 145 -14.70 -6.75 7.04
N VAL A 146 -14.15 -6.12 8.08
CA VAL A 146 -13.20 -6.78 8.99
C VAL A 146 -13.90 -7.66 10.03
N LYS A 147 -15.09 -7.24 10.48
CA LYS A 147 -15.85 -7.89 11.57
C LYS A 147 -14.97 -8.17 12.79
N PRO A 148 -14.37 -7.12 13.38
CA PRO A 148 -13.42 -7.29 14.46
C PRO A 148 -14.06 -7.96 15.68
N ARG A 149 -13.25 -8.67 16.46
CA ARG A 149 -13.71 -9.27 17.72
C ARG A 149 -14.23 -8.23 18.73
N HIS A 150 -13.65 -7.03 18.71
CA HIS A 150 -14.08 -5.93 19.55
C HIS A 150 -14.72 -4.84 18.68
N PRO A 151 -15.89 -4.29 19.05
CA PRO A 151 -16.62 -3.35 18.20
C PRO A 151 -15.86 -2.03 17.97
N ASP A 152 -15.04 -1.58 18.92
CA ASP A 152 -14.43 -0.25 18.87
C ASP A 152 -13.05 -0.18 18.16
N TYR A 153 -12.45 -1.33 17.85
CA TYR A 153 -11.12 -1.34 17.23
C TYR A 153 -10.81 -2.62 16.47
N ILE A 154 -9.91 -2.50 15.50
CA ILE A 154 -9.41 -3.57 14.66
C ILE A 154 -7.99 -3.95 15.10
N THR A 155 -7.73 -5.24 15.29
CA THR A 155 -6.38 -5.75 15.54
C THR A 155 -5.76 -6.33 14.27
N LEU A 156 -4.44 -6.54 14.27
CA LEU A 156 -3.74 -7.25 13.20
C LEU A 156 -4.35 -8.64 12.92
N ASP A 157 -4.70 -9.38 13.98
CA ASP A 157 -5.33 -10.70 13.89
C ASP A 157 -6.72 -10.62 13.24
N ASP A 158 -7.48 -9.54 13.45
CA ASP A 158 -8.75 -9.32 12.74
C ASP A 158 -8.52 -9.09 11.24
N LEU A 159 -7.53 -8.29 10.84
CA LEU A 159 -7.19 -8.02 9.43
C LEU A 159 -6.71 -9.28 8.69
N LEU A 160 -5.87 -10.08 9.33
CA LEU A 160 -5.38 -11.33 8.76
C LEU A 160 -6.52 -12.35 8.58
N ARG A 161 -7.43 -12.45 9.56
CA ARG A 161 -8.57 -13.37 9.48
C ARG A 161 -9.63 -12.97 8.48
N SER A 162 -9.86 -11.66 8.28
CA SER A 162 -10.91 -11.18 7.39
C SER A 162 -10.63 -11.51 5.92
N GLY A 163 -9.35 -11.69 5.57
CA GLY A 163 -8.92 -11.84 4.17
C GLY A 163 -9.14 -10.55 3.35
N LYS A 164 -9.27 -9.40 4.03
CA LYS A 164 -9.50 -8.07 3.44
C LYS A 164 -8.48 -7.03 3.90
N GLY A 165 -7.42 -7.46 4.59
CA GLY A 165 -6.43 -6.56 5.18
C GLY A 165 -5.73 -5.67 4.16
N ASP A 166 -5.39 -6.21 2.99
CA ASP A 166 -4.78 -5.48 1.88
C ASP A 166 -5.66 -4.31 1.39
N THR A 167 -6.94 -4.59 1.18
CA THR A 167 -7.94 -3.61 0.73
C THR A 167 -8.14 -2.55 1.80
N VAL A 168 -8.44 -2.99 3.04
CA VAL A 168 -8.74 -2.11 4.17
C VAL A 168 -7.59 -1.16 4.48
N LEU A 169 -6.35 -1.66 4.50
CA LEU A 169 -5.21 -0.79 4.78
C LEU A 169 -4.94 0.15 3.60
N SER A 170 -5.02 -0.33 2.36
CA SER A 170 -4.69 0.48 1.17
C SER A 170 -5.59 1.69 0.98
N ILE A 171 -6.91 1.55 1.20
CA ILE A 171 -7.85 2.67 1.03
C ILE A 171 -7.64 3.81 2.05
N LEU A 172 -6.86 3.58 3.11
CA LEU A 172 -6.54 4.59 4.11
C LEU A 172 -5.37 5.48 3.70
N PHE A 173 -4.54 5.07 2.73
CA PHE A 173 -3.32 5.81 2.40
C PHE A 173 -3.01 5.98 0.92
N ASP A 174 -3.68 5.24 0.03
CA ASP A 174 -3.38 5.24 -1.40
C ASP A 174 -4.61 5.67 -2.20
N ILE A 175 -4.51 6.84 -2.84
CA ILE A 175 -5.62 7.44 -3.59
C ILE A 175 -6.07 6.51 -4.72
N GLN A 176 -5.14 5.83 -5.39
CA GLN A 176 -5.49 4.93 -6.48
C GLN A 176 -6.22 3.69 -5.94
N ALA A 177 -5.78 3.14 -4.81
CA ALA A 177 -6.44 2.00 -4.18
C ALA A 177 -7.87 2.36 -3.75
N PHE A 178 -8.06 3.56 -3.19
CA PHE A 178 -9.39 4.08 -2.86
C PHE A 178 -10.29 4.16 -4.11
N PHE A 179 -9.82 4.76 -5.20
CA PHE A 179 -10.61 4.81 -6.44
C PHE A 179 -10.97 3.45 -7.00
N MET A 180 -10.05 2.47 -6.94
CA MET A 180 -10.32 1.11 -7.38
C MET A 180 -11.38 0.42 -6.52
N TYR A 181 -11.37 0.69 -5.21
CA TYR A 181 -12.36 0.18 -4.27
C TYR A 181 -13.76 0.76 -4.56
N GLU A 182 -13.89 2.08 -4.70
CA GLU A 182 -15.18 2.73 -4.98
C GLU A 182 -15.78 2.26 -6.31
N ASN A 183 -14.94 2.05 -7.33
CA ASN A 183 -15.38 1.62 -8.66
C ASN A 183 -15.45 0.09 -8.83
N ARG A 184 -15.24 -0.70 -7.77
CA ARG A 184 -15.13 -2.17 -7.85
C ARG A 184 -16.34 -2.84 -8.51
N GLU A 185 -17.54 -2.31 -8.27
CA GLU A 185 -18.78 -2.88 -8.83
C GLU A 185 -18.91 -2.61 -10.33
N ALA A 186 -18.57 -1.38 -10.76
CA ALA A 186 -18.57 -1.01 -12.17
C ALA A 186 -17.51 -1.80 -12.96
N LEU A 187 -16.33 -2.00 -12.37
CA LEU A 187 -15.27 -2.82 -12.95
C LEU A 187 -15.67 -4.29 -13.07
N ALA A 188 -16.35 -4.84 -12.05
CA ALA A 188 -16.88 -6.21 -12.09
C ALA A 188 -18.00 -6.36 -13.14
N ALA A 189 -18.86 -5.34 -13.31
CA ALA A 189 -19.92 -5.34 -14.31
C ALA A 189 -19.38 -5.22 -15.74
N GLY A 190 -18.31 -4.45 -15.96
CA GLY A 190 -17.64 -4.32 -17.26
C GLY A 190 -16.94 -5.59 -17.73
N ALA A 191 -16.38 -6.37 -16.81
CA ALA A 191 -15.74 -7.67 -17.11
C ALA A 191 -16.75 -8.79 -17.48
N GLY A 192 -18.04 -8.60 -17.17
CA GLY A 192 -19.11 -9.54 -17.52
C GLY A 192 -19.77 -9.28 -18.88
N GLY A 193 -19.31 -8.28 -19.64
CA GLY A 193 -19.98 -7.73 -20.82
C GLY A 193 -19.56 -8.27 -22.19
N GLU A 194 -18.67 -9.27 -22.29
CA GLU A 194 -18.31 -9.91 -23.57
C GLU A 194 -18.81 -11.35 -23.63
N THR A 195 -20.12 -11.54 -23.73
CA THR A 195 -20.68 -12.74 -24.39
C THR A 195 -22.07 -12.40 -24.94
N VAL A 196 -22.15 -11.92 -26.18
CA VAL A 196 -23.35 -12.05 -27.02
C VAL A 196 -22.92 -12.20 -28.49
N ILE A 197 -22.90 -13.48 -28.92
CA ILE A 197 -22.97 -14.08 -30.29
C ILE A 197 -22.15 -13.46 -31.43
#